data_AF-A0A954J8I3-F1
#
_entry.id   AF-A0A954J8I3-F1
#
_cell.length_a   1.000
_cell.length_b   1.000
_cell.length_c   1.000
_cell.angle_alpha   90.00
_cell.angle_beta   90.00
_cell.angle_gamma   90.00
#
_symmetry.space_group_name_H-M   'P 1'
#
loop_
_entity.id
_entity.type
_entity.pdbx_description
1 polymer ?
#
loop_
_entity_poly.entity_id
_entity_poly.type
_entity_poly.pdbx_seq_one_letter_code
_entity_poly.pdbx_strand_id
1 'polypeptide(L)'
;MSVTNLAGEKIDLPQDPKAFRHHLEQHWAKGRPHRWRQLAILSLVGDGWDVPSIAMAMGLHKGHVYRTLARARTDLQLLAANGTPGERS
;
A
#
# COMPACT_ATOMS: atom_id res chain seq x y z
N MET A 1 4.42 10.80 -10.63
CA MET A 1 4.63 11.52 -9.36
C MET A 1 5.92 10.99 -8.75
N SER A 2 6.71 11.82 -8.08
CA SER A 2 7.94 11.37 -7.40
C SER A 2 7.79 11.52 -5.89
N VAL A 3 8.36 10.58 -5.14
CA VAL A 3 8.49 10.69 -3.67
C VAL A 3 9.96 10.62 -3.33
N THR A 4 10.38 11.47 -2.42
CA THR A 4 11.74 11.40 -1.88
C THR A 4 11.80 10.30 -0.82
N ASN A 5 12.72 9.36 -0.96
CA ASN A 5 12.94 8.32 0.03
C ASN A 5 13.67 8.89 1.28
N LEU A 6 13.83 8.09 2.33
CA LEU A 6 14.50 8.52 3.57
C LEU A 6 15.99 8.85 3.38
N ALA A 7 16.60 8.37 2.29
CA ALA A 7 17.97 8.69 1.90
C ALA A 7 18.08 10.00 1.09
N GLY A 8 16.97 10.70 0.85
CA GLY A 8 16.93 11.93 0.06
C GLY A 8 16.90 11.70 -1.46
N GLU A 9 16.79 10.45 -1.92
CA GLU A 9 16.73 10.11 -3.33
C GLU A 9 15.31 10.26 -3.86
N LYS A 10 15.21 10.84 -5.05
CA LYS A 10 13.94 11.03 -5.74
C LYS A 10 13.57 9.72 -6.44
N ILE A 11 12.59 9.01 -5.89
CA ILE A 11 12.04 7.80 -6.49
C ILE A 11 10.84 8.22 -7.36
N ASP A 12 10.93 7.93 -8.65
CA ASP A 12 9.79 8.03 -9.53
C ASP A 12 8.82 6.89 -9.24
N LEU A 13 7.62 7.22 -8.76
CA LEU A 13 6.56 6.24 -8.64
C LEU A 13 6.13 5.81 -10.04
N PRO A 14 5.83 4.52 -10.27
CA PRO A 14 5.32 4.05 -11.55
C PRO A 14 4.15 4.93 -11.99
N GLN A 15 4.21 5.45 -13.22
CA GLN A 15 3.19 6.35 -13.79
C GLN A 15 1.81 5.68 -13.90
N ASP A 16 1.76 4.34 -13.91
CA ASP A 16 0.53 3.56 -13.99
C ASP A 16 0.13 3.01 -12.60
N PRO A 17 -1.00 3.46 -12.02
CA PRO A 17 -1.56 2.90 -10.80
C PRO A 17 -1.75 1.38 -10.83
N LYS A 18 -2.04 0.80 -12.02
CA LYS A 18 -2.15 -0.65 -12.18
C LYS A 18 -0.80 -1.34 -12.06
N ALA A 19 0.24 -0.80 -12.68
CA ALA A 19 1.60 -1.32 -12.56
C ALA A 19 2.11 -1.24 -11.10
N PHE A 20 1.86 -0.12 -10.41
CA PHE A 20 2.20 0.00 -8.99
C PHE A 20 1.45 -1.02 -8.12
N ARG A 21 0.15 -1.21 -8.37
CA ARG A 21 -0.65 -2.24 -7.68
C ARG A 21 -0.09 -3.63 -7.92
N HIS A 22 0.21 -3.98 -9.16
CA HIS A 22 0.79 -5.27 -9.51
C HIS A 22 2.13 -5.51 -8.81
N HIS A 23 2.96 -4.47 -8.71
CA HIS A 23 4.20 -4.53 -7.96
C HIS A 23 3.96 -4.83 -6.46
N LEU A 24 2.98 -4.17 -5.82
CA LEU A 24 2.62 -4.45 -4.44
C LEU A 24 2.10 -5.87 -4.24
N GLU A 25 1.33 -6.41 -5.19
CA GLU A 25 0.86 -7.80 -5.16
C GLU A 25 2.03 -8.79 -5.16
N GLN A 26 3.00 -8.60 -6.06
CA GLN A 26 4.12 -9.52 -6.26
C GLN A 26 5.20 -9.44 -5.18
N HIS A 27 5.54 -8.23 -4.72
CA HIS A 27 6.71 -8.00 -3.88
C HIS A 27 6.36 -7.71 -2.43
N TRP A 28 5.18 -7.13 -2.16
CA TRP A 28 4.78 -6.77 -0.81
C TRP A 28 3.78 -7.76 -0.20
N ALA A 29 2.71 -8.12 -0.92
CA ALA A 29 1.62 -8.95 -0.40
C ALA A 29 1.86 -10.46 -0.54
N LYS A 30 2.66 -10.89 -1.52
CA LYS A 30 2.94 -12.30 -1.80
C LYS A 30 3.34 -13.09 -0.54
N GLY A 31 2.62 -14.19 -0.29
CA GLY A 31 2.83 -15.07 0.86
C GLY A 31 2.41 -14.50 2.23
N ARG A 32 1.81 -13.31 2.30
CA ARG A 32 1.42 -12.66 3.56
C ARG A 32 -0.07 -12.28 3.54
N PRO A 33 -0.97 -13.16 4.03
CA PRO A 33 -2.43 -12.95 3.96
C PRO A 33 -2.90 -11.62 4.57
N HIS A 34 -2.26 -11.15 5.64
CA HIS A 34 -2.59 -9.87 6.26
C HIS A 34 -2.32 -8.67 5.35
N ARG A 35 -1.30 -8.75 4.47
CA ARG A 35 -0.98 -7.69 3.50
C ARG A 35 -1.94 -7.65 2.33
N TRP A 36 -2.49 -8.79 1.92
CA TRP A 36 -3.59 -8.82 0.96
C TRP A 36 -4.82 -8.07 1.46
N ARG A 37 -5.16 -8.24 2.74
CA ARG A 37 -6.23 -7.45 3.36
C ARG A 37 -5.91 -5.96 3.37
N GLN A 38 -4.68 -5.59 3.74
CA GLN A 38 -4.23 -4.20 3.71
C GLN A 38 -4.32 -3.60 2.30
N LEU A 39 -3.88 -4.35 1.28
CA LEU A 39 -3.93 -3.93 -0.12
C LEU A 39 -5.37 -3.74 -0.61
N ALA A 40 -6.29 -4.63 -0.22
CA ALA A 40 -7.70 -4.50 -0.55
C ALA A 40 -8.31 -3.24 0.08
N ILE A 41 -8.05 -3.00 1.36
CA ILE A 41 -8.52 -1.80 2.06
C ILE A 41 -7.92 -0.52 1.44
N LEU A 42 -6.64 -0.52 1.09
CA LEU A 42 -6.00 0.60 0.38
C LEU A 42 -6.64 0.86 -0.99
N SER A 43 -6.97 -0.20 -1.73
CA SER A 43 -7.61 -0.09 -3.04
C SER A 43 -8.99 0.57 -2.91
N LEU A 44 -9.81 0.10 -1.97
CA LEU A 44 -11.14 0.67 -1.73
C LEU A 44 -11.08 2.16 -1.35
N VAL A 45 -10.12 2.56 -0.50
CA VAL A 45 -9.90 3.98 -0.20
C VAL A 45 -9.46 4.76 -1.44
N GLY A 46 -8.58 4.19 -2.28
CA GLY A 46 -8.18 4.79 -3.56
C GLY A 46 -9.34 4.96 -4.53
N ASP A 47 -10.32 4.05 -4.49
CA ASP A 47 -11.57 4.11 -5.25
C ASP A 47 -12.62 5.04 -4.60
N GLY A 48 -12.26 5.76 -3.52
CA GLY A 48 -13.09 6.79 -2.89
C GLY A 48 -14.01 6.31 -1.77
N TRP A 49 -13.89 5.06 -1.31
CA TRP A 49 -14.72 4.55 -0.22
C TRP A 49 -14.31 5.15 1.12
N ASP A 50 -15.32 5.48 1.94
CA ASP A 50 -15.10 5.91 3.31
C ASP A 50 -14.86 4.74 4.28
N VAL A 51 -14.24 5.02 5.42
CA VAL A 51 -13.91 3.98 6.42
C VAL A 51 -15.16 3.26 6.96
N PRO A 52 -16.29 3.93 7.25
CA PRO A 52 -17.53 3.24 7.63
C PRO A 52 -18.02 2.22 6.60
N SER A 53 -18.03 2.56 5.30
CA SER A 53 -18.49 1.67 4.24
C SER A 53 -17.57 0.48 4.06
N ILE A 54 -16.25 0.69 4.12
CA ILE A 54 -15.26 -0.40 4.09
C ILE A 54 -15.44 -1.33 5.29
N ALA A 55 -15.60 -0.77 6.49
CA ALA A 55 -15.81 -1.55 7.71
C ALA A 55 -17.06 -2.45 7.60
N MET A 56 -18.15 -1.89 7.09
CA MET A 56 -19.40 -2.63 6.85
C MET A 56 -19.20 -3.73 5.80
N ALA A 57 -18.64 -3.41 4.63
CA ALA A 57 -18.46 -4.36 3.54
C ALA A 57 -17.54 -5.54 3.91
N MET A 58 -16.56 -5.31 4.78
CA MET A 58 -15.60 -6.34 5.18
C MET A 58 -15.95 -7.05 6.50
N GLY A 59 -17.06 -6.69 7.16
CA GLY A 59 -17.42 -7.24 8.47
C GLY A 59 -16.41 -6.89 9.57
N LEU A 60 -15.83 -5.69 9.52
CA LEU A 60 -14.77 -5.22 10.41
C LEU A 60 -15.27 -4.06 11.30
N HIS A 61 -14.63 -3.88 12.47
CA HIS A 61 -14.79 -2.66 13.24
C HIS A 61 -14.05 -1.47 12.58
N LYS A 62 -14.60 -0.25 12.62
CA LYS A 62 -13.97 0.96 12.05
C LYS A 62 -12.52 1.14 12.51
N GLY A 63 -12.26 0.94 13.81
CA GLY A 63 -10.91 1.00 14.38
C GLY A 63 -9.94 -0.03 13.80
N HIS A 64 -10.42 -1.21 13.37
CA HIS A 64 -9.59 -2.19 12.68
C HIS A 64 -9.17 -1.66 11.31
N VAL A 65 -10.08 -1.04 10.56
CA VAL A 65 -9.78 -0.42 9.25
C VAL A 65 -8.76 0.71 9.40
N TYR A 66 -8.94 1.62 10.36
CA TYR A 66 -7.97 2.69 10.63
C TYR A 66 -6.57 2.16 10.96
N ARG A 67 -6.46 1.19 11.87
CA ARG A 67 -5.17 0.58 12.20
C ARG A 67 -4.54 -0.14 11.02
N THR A 68 -5.35 -0.79 10.20
CA THR A 68 -4.89 -1.49 8.99
C THR A 68 -4.34 -0.49 7.97
N LEU A 69 -5.02 0.63 7.75
CA LEU A 69 -4.55 1.72 6.90
C LEU A 69 -3.26 2.34 7.41
N ALA A 70 -3.20 2.67 8.71
CA ALA A 70 -2.00 3.24 9.32
C ALA A 70 -0.80 2.29 9.15
N ARG A 71 -0.99 1.00 9.43
CA ARG A 71 0.06 0.00 9.27
C ARG A 71 0.50 -0.16 7.82
N ALA A 72 -0.46 -0.22 6.89
CA ALA A 72 -0.15 -0.35 5.47
C ALA A 72 0.65 0.85 4.96
N ARG A 73 0.30 2.08 5.37
CA ARG A 73 1.06 3.29 5.03
C ARG A 73 2.49 3.25 5.56
N THR A 74 2.69 2.87 6.83
CA THR A 74 4.03 2.72 7.41
C THR A 74 4.85 1.67 6.66
N ASP A 75 4.27 0.50 6.39
CA ASP A 75 4.96 -0.59 5.68
C ASP A 75 5.34 -0.17 4.24
N LEU A 76 4.49 0.58 3.55
CA LEU A 76 4.76 1.09 2.19
C LEU A 76 5.80 2.21 2.18
N GLN A 77 5.79 3.10 3.18
CA GLN A 77 6.84 4.12 3.34
C GLN A 77 8.20 3.46 3.56
N LEU A 78 8.27 2.40 4.38
CA LEU A 78 9.50 1.62 4.57
C LEU A 78 9.93 0.90 3.28
N LEU A 79 8.98 0.39 2.50
CA LEU A 79 9.28 -0.24 1.21
C LEU A 79 9.88 0.77 0.24
N ALA A 80 9.29 1.97 0.14
CA ALA A 80 9.82 3.05 -0.68
C ALA A 80 11.19 3.55 -0.17
N ALA A 81 11.37 3.61 1.14
CA ALA A 81 12.64 4.03 1.76
C ALA A 81 13.80 3.09 1.46
N ASN A 82 13.55 1.78 1.36
CA ASN A 82 14.58 0.76 1.16
C ASN A 82 14.92 0.51 -0.32
N GLY A 83 14.26 1.23 -1.23
CA GLY A 83 14.38 1.02 -2.67
C GLY A 83 13.66 -0.24 -3.14
N THR A 84 13.06 -0.16 -4.33
CA THR A 84 12.53 -1.33 -5.04
C THR A 84 13.67 -2.32 -5.32
N PRO A 85 13.59 -3.62 -4.99
CA PRO A 85 14.66 -4.59 -5.26
C PRO A 85 14.84 -4.93 -6.76
N GLY A 86 14.61 -3.98 -7.66
CA GLY A 86 14.69 -4.15 -9.11
C GLY A 86 15.53 -3.12 -9.86
N GLU A 87 16.09 -2.10 -9.18
CA GLU A 87 16.94 -1.07 -9.82
C GLU A 87 18.43 -1.21 -9.48
N ARG A 88 18.84 -2.36 -8.92
CA ARG A 88 20.26 -2.73 -8.78
C ARG A 88 20.60 -3.83 -9.77
N SER A 89 20.70 -3.48 -11.05
CA SER A 89 21.34 -4.32 -12.08
C SER A 89 21.91 -3.43 -13.17
#